data_AF-A0A2G6R503-F1
#
_entry.id   AF-A0A2G6R503-F1
#
_cell.length_a   1.000
_cell.length_b   1.000
_cell.length_c   1.000
_cell.angle_alpha   90.00
_cell.angle_beta   90.00
_cell.angle_gamma   90.00
#
_symmetry.space_group_name_H-M   'P 1'
#
loop_
_entity.id
_entity.type
_entity.pdbx_description
1 polymer ?
#
loop_
_entity_poly.entity_id
_entity_poly.type
_entity_poly.pdbx_seq_one_letter_code
_entity_poly.pdbx_strand_id
1 'polypeptide(L)' 'MSTKDWLEKDYYKVLGVSKDAKPAEIKKAFRKLARENHPDQHPGDKEAEKRFKEISEANSVLGDAEKRKEYDEARSLFGG' A
#
# COMPACT_ATOMS: atom_id res chain seq x y z
N MET A 1 12.91 3.46 1.01
CA MET A 1 12.43 2.10 1.28
C MET A 1 13.61 1.19 1.27
N SER A 2 13.80 0.41 2.34
CA SER A 2 14.76 -0.69 2.34
C SER A 2 14.11 -1.92 1.69
N THR A 3 14.88 -2.79 1.05
CA THR A 3 14.39 -4.08 0.51
C THR A 3 13.67 -4.92 1.58
N LYS A 4 14.04 -4.71 2.86
CA LYS A 4 13.37 -5.30 4.02
C LYS A 4 11.90 -4.86 4.16
N ASP A 5 11.60 -3.59 3.88
CA ASP A 5 10.24 -3.06 4.00
C ASP A 5 9.28 -3.73 3.00
N TRP A 6 9.77 -4.10 1.83
CA TRP A 6 8.99 -4.78 0.78
C TRP A 6 8.67 -6.24 1.13
N LEU A 7 9.47 -6.87 1.99
CA LEU A 7 9.25 -8.25 2.42
C LEU A 7 8.36 -8.34 3.65
N GLU A 8 8.50 -7.39 4.59
CA GLU A 8 7.74 -7.37 5.84
C GLU A 8 6.35 -6.75 5.67
N LYS A 9 6.19 -5.73 4.81
CA LYS A 9 4.91 -5.06 4.62
C LYS A 9 4.09 -5.72 3.53
N ASP A 10 2.86 -6.09 3.90
CA ASP A 10 1.87 -6.58 2.95
C ASP A 10 1.03 -5.41 2.41
N TYR A 11 1.46 -4.83 1.29
CA TYR A 11 0.78 -3.68 0.69
C TYR A 11 -0.64 -4.00 0.22
N TYR A 12 -0.92 -5.25 -0.12
CA TYR A 12 -2.27 -5.68 -0.47
C TYR A 12 -3.18 -5.62 0.76
N LYS A 13 -2.71 -6.10 1.91
CA LYS A 13 -3.43 -5.96 3.19
C LYS A 13 -3.57 -4.51 3.65
N VAL A 14 -2.54 -3.69 3.47
CA VAL A 14 -2.60 -2.25 3.81
C VAL A 14 -3.71 -1.55 3.03
N LEU A 15 -3.87 -1.86 1.74
CA LEU A 15 -4.96 -1.34 0.92
C LEU A 15 -6.28 -2.11 1.09
N GLY A 16 -6.28 -3.22 1.83
CA GLY A 16 -7.45 -4.07 2.02
C GLY A 16 -7.94 -4.72 0.71
N VAL A 17 -7.04 -5.00 -0.22
CA VAL A 17 -7.35 -5.62 -1.52
C VAL A 17 -6.72 -7.01 -1.64
N SER A 18 -7.24 -7.83 -2.56
CA SER A 18 -6.61 -9.11 -2.90
C SER A 18 -5.30 -8.90 -3.65
N LYS A 19 -4.38 -9.88 -3.56
CA LYS A 19 -3.19 -9.95 -4.43
C LYS A 19 -3.53 -9.97 -5.92
N ASP A 20 -4.72 -10.45 -6.27
CA ASP A 20 -5.23 -10.52 -7.65
C ASP A 20 -6.00 -9.25 -8.05
N ALA A 21 -6.02 -8.23 -7.20
CA ALA A 21 -6.77 -7.01 -7.44
C ALA A 21 -6.29 -6.29 -8.71
N LYS A 22 -7.25 -5.79 -9.48
CA LYS A 22 -6.96 -5.02 -10.69
C LYS A 22 -6.42 -3.64 -10.33
N PRO A 23 -5.64 -2.98 -11.20
CA PRO A 23 -5.15 -1.63 -10.96
C PRO A 23 -6.25 -0.62 -10.61
N ALA A 24 -7.44 -0.79 -11.20
CA ALA A 24 -8.61 0.03 -10.90
C ALA A 24 -9.10 -0.14 -9.44
N GLU A 25 -9.03 -1.35 -8.89
CA GLU A 25 -9.44 -1.66 -7.51
C GLU A 25 -8.43 -1.12 -6.51
N ILE A 26 -7.13 -1.29 -6.77
CA ILE A 26 -6.03 -0.71 -5.98
C ILE A 26 -6.21 0.82 -5.89
N LYS A 27 -6.41 1.48 -7.04
CA LYS A 27 -6.62 2.94 -7.09
C LYS A 27 -7.92 3.37 -6.39
N LYS A 28 -8.96 2.54 -6.42
CA LYS A 28 -10.24 2.82 -5.72
C LYS A 28 -10.07 2.68 -4.21
N ALA A 29 -9.42 1.62 -3.74
CA ALA A 29 -9.14 1.37 -2.34
C ALA A 29 -8.24 2.47 -1.75
N PHE A 30 -7.14 2.81 -2.44
CA PHE A 30 -6.28 3.93 -2.09
C PHE A 30 -7.07 5.23 -1.89
N ARG A 31 -7.89 5.62 -2.87
CA ARG A 31 -8.68 6.87 -2.79
C ARG A 31 -9.70 6.88 -1.65
N LYS A 32 -10.25 5.72 -1.30
CA LYS A 32 -11.17 5.58 -0.17
C LYS A 32 -10.41 5.77 1.14
N LEU A 33 -9.36 4.98 1.36
CA LEU A 33 -8.58 4.98 2.59
C LEU A 33 -7.83 6.30 2.80
N ALA A 34 -7.31 6.92 1.73
CA ALA A 34 -6.64 8.21 1.79
C ALA A 34 -7.58 9.33 2.23
N ARG A 35 -8.86 9.28 1.83
CA ARG A 35 -9.88 10.22 2.33
C ARG A 35 -10.26 9.95 3.78
N GLU A 36 -10.37 8.69 4.17
CA GLU A 36 -10.71 8.27 5.54
C GLU A 36 -9.60 8.52 6.57
N ASN A 37 -8.35 8.71 6.12
CA ASN A 37 -7.20 8.96 6.99
C ASN A 37 -6.49 10.29 6.62
N HIS A 38 -7.16 11.19 5.91
CA HIS A 38 -6.53 12.42 5.42
C HIS A 38 -6.16 13.34 6.60
N PRO A 39 -4.93 13.90 6.66
CA PRO A 39 -4.52 14.77 7.77
C PRO A 39 -5.43 15.99 7.93
N ASP A 40 -5.95 16.55 6.84
CA ASP A 40 -6.91 17.67 6.90
C ASP A 40 -8.22 17.32 7.64
N GLN A 41 -8.66 16.05 7.58
CA GLN A 41 -9.86 15.59 8.29
C GLN A 41 -9.52 15.08 9.71
N HIS A 42 -8.25 14.74 9.96
CA HIS A 42 -7.74 14.20 11.21
C HIS A 42 -6.52 14.98 11.71
N PRO A 43 -6.66 16.30 11.97
CA PRO A 43 -5.52 17.12 12.35
C PRO A 43 -4.95 16.66 13.70
N GLY A 44 -3.65 16.34 13.72
CA GLY A 44 -2.93 15.90 14.93
C GLY A 44 -3.13 14.43 15.31
N ASP A 45 -3.84 13.65 14.49
CA ASP A 45 -3.96 12.21 14.68
C ASP A 45 -2.76 11.47 14.06
N LYS A 46 -1.82 11.09 14.92
CA LYS A 46 -0.62 10.36 14.53
C LYS A 46 -0.91 8.98 13.94
N GLU A 47 -2.00 8.34 14.34
CA GLU A 47 -2.38 7.02 13.79
C GLU A 47 -2.95 7.18 12.38
N ALA A 48 -3.77 8.20 12.14
CA ALA A 48 -4.26 8.54 10.80
C ALA A 48 -3.10 8.91 9.86
N GLU A 49 -2.15 9.73 10.32
CA GLU A 49 -0.94 10.07 9.55
C GLU A 49 -0.11 8.84 9.20
N LYS A 50 0.11 7.94 10.18
CA LYS A 50 0.86 6.70 9.96
C LYS A 50 0.16 5.82 8.93
N ARG A 51 -1.15 5.61 9.07
CA ARG A 51 -1.95 4.84 8.09
C ARG A 51 -1.90 5.48 6.72
N PHE A 52 -2.09 6.80 6.63
CA PHE A 52 -2.04 7.53 5.36
C PHE A 52 -0.70 7.33 4.64
N LYS A 53 0.41 7.35 5.39
CA LYS A 53 1.75 7.08 4.87
C LYS A 53 1.88 5.65 4.35
N GLU A 54 1.41 4.66 5.09
CA GLU A 54 1.41 3.25 4.67
C GLU A 54 0.54 3.02 3.42
N ILE A 55 -0.64 3.62 3.36
CA ILE A 55 -1.57 3.57 2.22
C ILE A 55 -0.94 4.20 0.97
N SER A 56 -0.25 5.33 1.14
CA SER A 56 0.45 6.03 0.06
C SER A 56 1.64 5.22 -0.47
N GLU A 57 2.42 4.63 0.44
CA GLU A 57 3.52 3.72 0.11
C GLU A 57 3.02 2.50 -0.66
N ALA A 58 1.95 1.85 -0.18
CA ALA A 58 1.33 0.70 -0.84
C ALA A 58 0.86 1.03 -2.26
N ASN A 59 0.18 2.17 -2.45
CA ASN A 59 -0.26 2.60 -3.78
C ASN A 59 0.92 3.00 -4.69
N SER A 60 2.03 3.49 -4.15
CA SER A 60 3.22 3.85 -4.94
C SER A 60 3.92 2.63 -5.55
N VAL A 61 3.73 1.45 -4.93
CA VAL A 61 4.27 0.17 -5.37
C VAL A 61 3.23 -0.61 -6.20
N LEU A 62 2.04 -0.84 -5.64
CA LEU A 62 1.01 -1.67 -6.30
C LEU A 62 0.29 -0.95 -7.45
N GLY A 63 0.29 0.38 -7.46
CA GLY A 63 -0.32 1.18 -8.51
C GLY A 63 0.52 1.27 -9.79
N ASP A 64 1.79 0.91 -9.73
CA ASP A 64 2.72 0.85 -10.84
C ASP A 64 2.96 -0.61 -11.23
N ALA A 65 2.78 -0.94 -12.51
CA ALA A 65 2.86 -2.32 -12.98
C ALA A 65 4.27 -2.91 -12.86
N GLU A 66 5.31 -2.11 -13.08
CA GLU A 66 6.70 -2.56 -12.96
C GLU A 66 7.06 -2.80 -11.49
N LYS A 67 6.78 -1.81 -10.62
CA LYS A 67 7.06 -1.95 -9.18
C LYS A 67 6.24 -3.04 -8.51
N ARG A 68 4.99 -3.23 -8.92
CA ARG A 68 4.16 -4.34 -8.44
C ARG A 68 4.78 -5.68 -8.80
N LYS A 69 5.27 -5.81 -10.03
CA LYS A 69 5.96 -7.03 -10.47
C LYS A 69 7.23 -7.28 -9.64
N GLU A 70 8.07 -6.27 -9.46
CA GLU A 70 9.27 -6.40 -8.61
C GLU A 70 8.92 -6.76 -7.16
N TYR A 71 7.87 -6.17 -6.61
CA TYR A 71 7.36 -6.47 -5.27
C TYR A 71 6.85 -7.91 -5.15
N ASP A 72 6.06 -8.35 -6.13
CA ASP A 72 5.51 -9.71 -6.18
C ASP A 72 6.63 -10.76 -6.35
N GLU A 73 7.62 -10.48 -7.21
CA GLU A 73 8.81 -11.32 -7.39
C GLU A 73 9.65 -11.39 -6.11
N ALA A 74 9.92 -10.25 -5.46
CA ALA A 74 10.64 -10.21 -4.19
C ALA A 74 9.91 -11.02 -3.10
N ARG A 75 8.59 -10.84 -2.95
CA ARG A 75 7.81 -11.63 -1.97
C ARG A 75 7.73 -13.11 -2.31
N SER A 76 7.72 -13.47 -3.60
CA SER A 76 7.76 -14.88 -4.01
C SER A 76 9.11 -15.55 -3.76
N LEU A 77 10.22 -14.82 -3.89
CA LEU A 77 11.58 -15.36 -3.74
C LEU A 77 12.00 -15.49 -2.26
N PHE A 78 11.51 -14.61 -1.39
CA PHE A 78 11.93 -14.54 0.02
C PHE A 78 10.81 -14.86 1.03
N GLY A 79 9.57 -15.06 0.57
CA GLY A 79 8.39 -15.30 1.41
C GLY A 79 7.86 -16.74 1.40
N GLY A 80 8.67 -17.70 0.91
CA GLY A 80 8.42 -19.14 0.98
C GLY A 80 9.05 -19.80 2.19
#